data_AF-W2CV57-F1
#
_entry.id   AF-W2CV57-F1
#
_cell.length_a   1.000
_cell.length_b   1.000
_cell.length_c   1.000
_cell.angle_alpha   90.00
_cell.angle_beta   90.00
_cell.angle_gamma   90.00
#
_symmetry.space_group_name_H-M   'P 1'
#
loop_
_entity.id
_entity.type
_entity.pdbx_description
1 polymer ?
#
loop_
_entity_poly.entity_id
_entity_poly.type
_entity_poly.pdbx_seq_one_letter_code
_entity_poly.pdbx_strand_id
1 'polypeptide(L)' 'MVQGPTPITPEAFDVLAFTRKTRARLMDGRTVYVTAVDFERRQVKFYNEKDVPYWVNLDKISAIV' A
#
# COMPACT_ATOMS: atom_id res chain seq x y z
N MET A 1 -3.03 -6.61 25.14
CA MET A 1 -2.18 -5.82 24.23
C MET A 1 -2.70 -6.07 22.83
N VAL A 2 -3.33 -5.09 22.20
CA VAL A 2 -3.71 -5.20 20.78
C VAL A 2 -2.44 -4.96 19.96
N GLN A 3 -1.93 -5.99 19.29
CA GLN A 3 -0.86 -5.80 18.31
C GLN A 3 -1.39 -4.82 17.24
N GLY A 4 -0.63 -3.75 17.00
CA GLY A 4 -0.90 -2.84 15.89
C GLY A 4 -0.83 -3.58 14.54
N PRO A 5 -1.28 -2.94 13.45
CA PRO A 5 -1.28 -3.57 12.13
C PRO A 5 0.14 -3.99 11.73
N THR A 6 0.32 -5.27 11.40
CA THR A 6 1.57 -5.81 10.85
C THR A 6 1.69 -5.41 9.37
N PRO A 7 2.89 -5.06 8.88
CA PRO A 7 3.06 -4.83 7.45
C PRO A 7 2.78 -6.11 6.65
N ILE A 8 2.28 -5.95 5.43
CA ILE A 8 2.13 -7.07 4.48
C ILE A 8 3.50 -7.62 4.10
N THR A 9 3.63 -8.94 3.95
CA THR A 9 4.90 -9.55 3.58
C THR A 9 5.23 -9.31 2.10
N PRO A 10 6.51 -9.35 1.72
CA PRO A 10 6.91 -9.21 0.32
C PRO A 10 6.28 -10.26 -0.60
N GLU A 11 6.20 -11.51 -0.14
CA GLU A 11 5.62 -12.61 -0.91
C GLU A 11 4.13 -12.38 -1.13
N ALA A 12 3.42 -11.88 -0.12
CA ALA A 12 2.00 -11.52 -0.25
C ALA A 12 1.81 -10.33 -1.20
N PHE A 13 2.76 -9.40 -1.29
CA PHE A 13 2.73 -8.30 -2.26
C PHE A 13 2.94 -8.78 -3.70
N ASP A 14 3.93 -9.66 -3.90
CA ASP A 14 4.34 -10.13 -5.22
C ASP A 14 3.27 -11.04 -5.87
N VAL A 15 2.40 -11.69 -5.08
CA VAL A 15 1.29 -12.52 -5.60
C VAL A 15 -0.01 -11.75 -5.87
N LEU A 16 -0.12 -10.49 -5.44
CA LEU A 16 -1.35 -9.72 -5.59
C LEU A 16 -1.51 -9.18 -7.02
N ALA A 17 -2.65 -9.50 -7.62
CA ALA A 17 -3.05 -8.92 -8.90
C ALA A 17 -3.57 -7.48 -8.68
N PHE A 18 -2.73 -6.48 -8.96
CA PHE A 18 -3.13 -5.07 -8.87
C PHE A 18 -4.03 -4.68 -10.06
N THR A 19 -5.26 -4.30 -9.75
CA THR A 19 -6.20 -3.68 -10.70
C THR A 19 -6.22 -2.15 -10.54
N ARG A 20 -6.79 -1.42 -11.51
CA ARG A 20 -7.00 0.05 -11.39
C ARG A 20 -7.88 0.49 -10.21
N LYS A 21 -8.60 -0.44 -9.56
CA LYS A 21 -9.48 -0.16 -8.42
C LYS A 21 -8.84 -0.54 -7.07
N THR A 22 -7.60 -1.02 -7.08
CA THR A 22 -6.91 -1.49 -5.89
C THR A 22 -6.74 -0.36 -4.88
N ARG A 23 -6.94 -0.69 -3.61
CA ARG A 23 -6.69 0.19 -2.47
C ARG A 23 -5.60 -0.39 -1.60
N ALA A 24 -4.89 0.47 -0.88
CA ALA A 24 -3.93 0.07 0.12
C ALA A 24 -4.36 0.63 1.48
N ARG A 25 -4.34 -0.22 2.52
CA ARG A 25 -4.48 0.23 3.90
C ARG A 25 -3.11 0.50 4.48
N LEU A 26 -2.84 1.75 4.81
CA LEU A 26 -1.60 2.18 5.43
C LEU A 26 -1.57 1.80 6.92
N MET A 27 -0.37 1.76 7.50
CA MET A 27 -0.18 1.50 8.93
C MET A 27 -0.84 2.52 9.85
N ASP A 28 -1.05 3.75 9.37
CA ASP A 28 -1.75 4.80 10.12
C ASP A 28 -3.28 4.65 10.09
N GLY A 29 -3.79 3.58 9.47
CA GLY A 29 -5.21 3.26 9.37
C GLY A 29 -5.92 3.84 8.15
N ARG A 30 -5.27 4.74 7.38
CA ARG A 30 -5.87 5.31 6.16
C ARG A 30 -5.94 4.27 5.05
N THR A 31 -7.01 4.35 4.26
CA THR A 31 -7.14 3.57 3.02
C THR A 31 -7.03 4.50 1.83
N VAL A 32 -6.08 4.24 0.93
CA VAL A 32 -5.76 5.08 -0.22
C VAL A 32 -5.96 4.33 -1.53
N TYR A 33 -6.33 5.04 -2.60
CA TYR A 33 -6.38 4.46 -3.94
C TYR A 33 -4.99 4.36 -4.54
N VAL A 34 -4.62 3.14 -4.94
CA VAL A 34 -3.33 2.90 -5.59
C VAL A 34 -3.43 3.31 -7.05
N THR A 35 -2.54 4.20 -7.48
CA THR A 35 -2.47 4.68 -8.87
C THR A 35 -1.36 4.02 -9.68
N ALA A 36 -0.32 3.53 -9.02
CA ALA A 36 0.75 2.73 -9.63
C ALA A 36 1.43 1.83 -8.60
N VAL A 37 2.13 0.82 -9.08
CA VAL A 37 2.88 -0.14 -8.27
C VAL A 37 4.27 -0.30 -8.85
N ASP A 38 5.26 -0.33 -7.96
CA ASP A 38 6.64 -0.70 -8.29
C ASP A 38 6.94 -2.02 -7.56
N PHE A 39 7.06 -3.12 -8.33
CA PHE A 39 7.29 -4.45 -7.77
C PHE A 39 8.76 -4.67 -7.37
N GLU A 40 9.71 -4.02 -8.03
CA GLU A 40 11.14 -4.15 -7.69
C GLU A 40 11.42 -3.50 -6.33
N ARG A 41 10.83 -2.32 -6.10
CA ARG A 41 10.97 -1.57 -4.85
C ARG A 41 9.91 -1.91 -3.82
N ARG A 42 8.88 -2.67 -4.22
CA ARG A 42 7.71 -3.03 -3.40
C ARG A 42 7.05 -1.79 -2.82
N GLN A 43 6.71 -0.86 -3.71
CA GLN A 43 6.08 0.42 -3.38
C GLN A 43 4.72 0.55 -4.06
N VAL A 44 3.81 1.27 -3.41
CA VAL A 44 2.57 1.73 -4.05
C VAL A 44 2.58 3.24 -4.14
N LYS A 45 2.08 3.75 -5.26
CA LYS A 45 1.86 5.17 -5.50
C LYS A 45 0.40 5.51 -5.22
N PHE A 46 0.16 6.62 -4.55
CA PHE A 46 -1.16 7.25 -4.46
C PHE A 46 -1.01 8.77 -4.52
N TYR A 47 -2.13 9.48 -4.72
CA TYR A 47 -2.17 10.94 -4.60
C TYR A 47 -2.71 11.29 -3.22
N ASN A 48 -2.01 12.14 -2.48
CA ASN A 48 -2.48 12.61 -1.18
C ASN A 48 -3.60 13.67 -1.33
N GLU A 49 -4.09 14.19 -0.22
CA GLU A 49 -5.17 15.20 -0.20
C GLU A 49 -4.84 16.51 -0.94
N LYS A 50 -3.55 16.75 -1.23
CA LYS A 50 -3.07 17.92 -1.99
C LYS A 50 -2.80 17.60 -3.47
N ASP A 51 -3.26 16.45 -3.96
CA ASP A 51 -3.01 15.95 -5.31
C ASP A 51 -1.52 15.84 -5.67
N VAL A 52 -0.68 15.56 -4.67
CA VAL A 52 0.75 15.31 -4.87
C VAL A 52 0.99 13.80 -4.92
N PRO A 53 1.74 13.29 -5.92
CA PRO A 53 2.08 11.88 -5.99
C PRO A 53 3.00 11.50 -4.83
N TYR A 54 2.66 10.41 -4.14
CA TYR A 54 3.42 9.90 -3.01
C TYR A 54 3.63 8.40 -3.16
N TRP A 55 4.85 7.95 -2.92
CA TRP A 55 5.23 6.54 -2.92
C TRP A 55 5.41 6.08 -1.48
N VAL A 56 4.81 4.94 -1.14
CA VAL A 56 4.99 4.31 0.17
C VAL A 56 5.58 2.92 0.00
N ASN A 57 6.56 2.63 0.85
CA ASN A 57 7.19 1.33 0.96
C ASN A 57 6.24 0.31 1.60
N LEU A 58 6.51 -0.96 1.32
CA LEU A 58 5.83 -2.10 1.92
C LEU A 58 5.70 -2.03 3.45
N ASP A 59 6.73 -1.54 4.15
CA ASP A 59 6.73 -1.43 5.62
C ASP A 59 5.68 -0.45 6.17
N LYS A 60 5.06 0.36 5.31
CA LYS A 60 3.97 1.29 5.65
C LYS A 60 2.60 0.81 5.19
N ILE A 61 2.52 -0.39 4.58
CA ILE A 61 1.29 -0.97 4.05
C ILE A 61 0.90 -2.16 4.92
N SER A 62 -0.30 -2.09 5.51
CA SER A 62 -0.86 -3.19 6.31
C SER A 62 -1.67 -4.19 5.49
N ALA A 63 -2.29 -3.76 4.38
CA ALA A 63 -3.09 -4.61 3.51
C ALA A 63 -3.30 -3.96 2.13
N ILE A 64 -3.60 -4.79 1.14
CA ILE A 64 -4.12 -4.39 -0.17
C ILE A 64 -5.57 -4.89 -0.27
N VAL A 65 -6.49 -4.03 -0.69
CA VAL A 65 -7.96 -4.21 -0.65
C VAL A 65 -8.60 -3.94 -2.01
#